data_AF-A0A369GFB8-F1
#
_entry.id   AF-A0A369GFB8-F1
#
_cell.length_a   1.000
_cell.length_b   1.000
_cell.length_c   1.000
_cell.angle_alpha   90.00
_cell.angle_beta   90.00
_cell.angle_gamma   90.00
#
_symmetry.space_group_name_H-M   'P 1'
#
loop_
_entity.id
_entity.type
_entity.pdbx_description
1 polymer ?
#
loop_
_entity_poly.entity_id
_entity_poly.type
_entity_poly.pdbx_seq_one_letter_code
_entity_poly.pdbx_strand_id
1 'polypeptide(L)'
;MFFSHLRNFTYPHHLIDLAFLVSDSKDRTLEVLTENLHLLQEHPNPSQPYGEISIIEKDFGQKVNQDVESRHGFAAQASRRKLMAQARNWLLSAALRPYHSWVYWRDVDVETAPFTILEDLMRHNKDVIVPNVWRPLPDWLGGEQPYDLNSWQESETALALADTLDEDAVIVEGYAEYATWRPHLAYLRDPYGDPDMEMEIDGVGGVSILAKAKVFRSGVHFPAFSFQKHAETEGFGKMARLMKYTVVGLPHYVIWHLYEPSVDDVRHMEEMEQERVAHEKEEQEKKKKEQRIKDEFQNANKEWEKDKQSISKEKEYHQPDSLLSKQQAKHIHKG
;
A
#
# COMPACT_ATOMS: atom_id res chain seq x y z
N MET A 1 8.59 5.72 -0.07
CA MET A 1 7.84 4.80 -0.96
C MET A 1 7.58 5.45 -2.31
N PHE A 2 6.89 6.61 -2.38
CA PHE A 2 6.61 7.34 -3.64
C PHE A 2 7.79 7.49 -4.63
N PHE A 3 8.92 8.09 -4.21
CA PHE A 3 10.09 8.31 -5.08
C PHE A 3 10.77 7.01 -5.53
N SER A 4 10.59 5.91 -4.81
CA SER A 4 11.10 4.60 -5.25
C SER A 4 10.42 4.16 -6.55
N HIS A 5 9.12 4.41 -6.69
CA HIS A 5 8.40 4.07 -7.92
C HIS A 5 8.88 4.91 -9.10
N LEU A 6 9.13 6.20 -8.87
CA LEU A 6 9.70 7.06 -9.90
C LEU A 6 11.02 6.47 -10.42
N ARG A 7 11.94 6.08 -9.53
CA ARG A 7 13.22 5.45 -9.92
C ARG A 7 13.07 4.16 -10.72
N ASN A 8 12.00 3.42 -10.44
CA ASN A 8 11.81 2.08 -10.96
C ASN A 8 10.91 2.01 -12.20
N PHE A 9 10.33 3.12 -12.67
CA PHE A 9 9.56 3.11 -13.92
C PHE A 9 10.39 2.53 -15.07
N THR A 10 9.75 1.70 -15.87
CA THR A 10 10.42 1.08 -17.02
C THR A 10 10.36 1.97 -18.26
N TYR A 11 9.37 2.87 -18.33
CA TYR A 11 9.24 3.80 -19.44
C TYR A 11 10.42 4.78 -19.42
N PRO A 12 11.07 5.11 -20.55
CA PRO A 12 12.30 5.90 -20.54
C PRO A 12 12.11 7.26 -19.84
N HIS A 13 12.87 7.50 -18.75
CA HIS A 13 12.65 8.67 -17.88
C HIS A 13 12.83 10.01 -18.62
N HIS A 14 13.76 10.08 -19.58
CA HIS A 14 13.97 11.27 -20.42
C HIS A 14 12.77 11.63 -21.32
N LEU A 15 11.75 10.77 -21.42
CA LEU A 15 10.49 11.02 -22.12
C LEU A 15 9.34 11.39 -21.16
N ILE A 16 9.63 11.47 -19.86
CA ILE A 16 8.66 11.80 -18.82
C ILE A 16 9.07 13.16 -18.23
N ASP A 17 8.12 14.09 -18.26
CA ASP A 17 8.20 15.35 -17.53
C ASP A 17 7.34 15.24 -16.27
N LEU A 18 7.92 15.56 -15.12
CA LEU A 18 7.24 15.53 -13.83
C LEU A 18 6.77 16.93 -13.45
N ALA A 19 5.53 17.05 -12.97
CA ALA A 19 5.01 18.29 -12.44
C ALA A 19 4.30 18.06 -11.11
N PHE A 20 4.66 18.85 -10.11
CA PHE A 20 4.08 18.79 -8.77
C PHE A 20 3.43 20.12 -8.44
N LEU A 21 2.28 20.07 -7.74
CA LEU A 21 1.67 21.24 -7.13
C LEU A 21 1.62 21.06 -5.62
N VAL A 22 2.23 22.00 -4.90
CA VAL A 22 2.17 22.09 -3.44
C VAL A 22 1.25 23.25 -3.07
N SER A 23 0.22 22.99 -2.26
CA SER A 23 -0.80 23.97 -1.85
C SER A 23 -1.03 23.91 -0.36
N ASP A 24 -1.18 25.08 0.26
CA ASP A 24 -1.58 25.27 1.66
C ASP A 24 -0.72 24.44 2.65
N SER A 25 0.53 24.14 2.27
CA SER A 25 1.46 23.32 3.05
C SER A 25 1.97 24.09 4.27
N LYS A 26 2.01 23.43 5.43
CA LYS A 26 2.52 23.98 6.70
C LYS A 26 3.63 23.14 7.31
N ASP A 27 4.08 22.11 6.60
CA ASP A 27 5.12 21.19 7.02
C ASP A 27 6.28 21.18 6.00
N ARG A 28 7.16 20.19 6.13
CA ARG A 28 8.37 20.03 5.30
C ARG A 28 8.10 19.38 3.93
N THR A 29 6.85 19.31 3.46
CA THR A 29 6.51 18.67 2.18
C THR A 29 7.34 19.20 1.01
N LEU A 30 7.45 20.53 0.87
CA LEU A 30 8.22 21.15 -0.22
C LEU A 30 9.73 20.84 -0.15
N GLU A 31 10.29 20.91 1.05
CA GLU A 31 11.70 20.63 1.30
C GLU A 31 12.04 19.18 0.94
N VAL A 32 11.27 18.23 1.47
CA VAL A 32 11.44 16.79 1.20
C VAL A 32 11.24 16.49 -0.29
N LEU A 33 10.25 17.11 -0.93
CA LEU A 33 10.02 16.97 -2.37
C LEU A 33 11.24 17.43 -3.17
N THR A 34 11.75 18.62 -2.87
CA THR A 34 12.90 19.22 -3.56
C THR A 34 14.16 18.39 -3.39
N GLU A 35 14.50 17.98 -2.17
CA GLU A 35 15.66 17.12 -1.88
C GLU A 35 15.61 15.81 -2.67
N ASN A 36 14.46 15.13 -2.69
CA ASN A 36 14.33 13.85 -3.38
C ASN A 36 14.40 13.99 -4.90
N LEU A 37 13.86 15.08 -5.46
CA LEU A 37 13.93 15.37 -6.90
C LEU A 37 15.34 15.76 -7.35
N HIS A 38 16.10 16.48 -6.51
CA HIS A 38 17.53 16.71 -6.76
C HIS A 38 18.31 15.40 -6.83
N LEU A 39 18.10 14.50 -5.87
CA LEU A 39 18.75 13.18 -5.89
C LEU A 39 18.36 12.33 -7.13
N LEU A 40 17.15 12.53 -7.66
CA LEU A 40 16.70 11.89 -8.90
C LEU A 40 17.42 12.47 -10.13
N GLN A 41 17.51 13.80 -10.25
CA GLN A 41 18.14 14.46 -11.40
C GLN A 41 19.67 14.35 -11.40
N GLU A 42 20.31 14.28 -10.23
CA GLU A 42 21.77 14.14 -10.09
C GLU A 42 22.23 12.68 -10.12
N HIS A 43 21.34 11.74 -10.44
CA HIS A 43 21.66 10.33 -10.41
C HIS A 43 22.77 9.99 -11.44
N PRO A 44 23.81 9.21 -11.06
CA PRO A 44 24.97 8.96 -11.92
C PRO A 44 24.67 8.13 -13.17
N ASN A 45 23.62 7.29 -13.13
CA ASN A 45 23.11 6.61 -14.32
C ASN A 45 22.35 7.60 -15.22
N PRO A 46 22.78 7.85 -16.47
CA PRO A 46 22.14 8.80 -17.37
C PRO A 46 20.71 8.41 -17.80
N SER A 47 20.28 7.17 -17.55
CA SER A 47 18.90 6.74 -17.82
C SER A 47 17.90 7.09 -16.71
N GLN A 48 18.38 7.60 -15.58
CA GLN A 48 17.56 7.87 -14.38
C GLN A 48 16.97 9.29 -14.31
N PRO A 49 17.66 10.34 -14.77
CA PRO A 49 17.07 11.68 -14.83
C PRO A 49 15.85 11.73 -15.76
N TYR A 50 14.87 12.52 -15.34
CA TYR A 50 13.68 12.90 -16.09
C TYR A 50 13.96 14.04 -17.07
N GLY A 51 13.07 14.23 -18.05
CA GLY A 51 13.18 15.29 -19.05
C GLY A 51 13.14 16.68 -18.41
N GLU A 52 11.98 17.06 -17.88
CA GLU A 52 11.75 18.27 -17.11
C GLU A 52 11.12 17.93 -15.75
N ILE A 53 11.49 18.64 -14.70
CA ILE A 53 10.81 18.59 -13.40
C ILE A 53 10.37 20.00 -13.02
N SER A 54 9.08 20.17 -12.79
CA SER A 54 8.46 21.42 -12.36
C SER A 54 7.82 21.26 -10.98
N ILE A 55 8.14 22.17 -10.06
CA ILE A 55 7.46 22.29 -8.76
C ILE A 55 6.71 23.63 -8.76
N ILE A 56 5.41 23.59 -8.53
CA ILE A 56 4.53 24.76 -8.52
C ILE A 56 3.97 24.92 -7.12
N GLU A 57 4.21 26.07 -6.51
CA GLU A 57 3.59 26.44 -5.24
C GLU A 57 2.42 27.37 -5.50
N LYS A 58 1.23 26.97 -5.05
CA LYS A 58 0.04 27.81 -5.14
C LYS A 58 -0.99 27.38 -4.10
N ASP A 59 -1.37 28.33 -3.27
CA ASP A 59 -2.44 28.16 -2.29
C ASP A 59 -3.81 28.42 -2.92
N PHE A 60 -4.79 27.60 -2.52
CA PHE A 60 -6.20 27.75 -2.88
C PHE A 60 -7.07 28.13 -1.67
N GLY A 61 -6.45 28.34 -0.49
CA GLY A 61 -7.12 28.84 0.68
C GLY A 61 -8.07 27.83 1.30
N GLN A 62 -7.69 26.54 1.27
CA GLN A 62 -8.47 25.49 1.89
C GLN A 62 -8.61 25.80 3.39
N LYS A 63 -9.82 26.18 3.81
CA LYS A 63 -10.12 26.45 5.22
C LYS A 63 -10.07 25.13 5.98
N VAL A 64 -8.92 24.85 6.58
CA VAL A 64 -8.72 23.69 7.44
C VAL A 64 -9.51 23.91 8.73
N ASN A 65 -10.77 23.48 8.77
CA ASN A 65 -11.43 23.18 10.04
C ASN A 65 -10.80 21.87 10.56
N GLN A 66 -10.39 21.88 11.82
CA GLN A 66 -9.54 20.85 12.44
C GLN A 66 -10.30 19.58 12.87
N ASP A 67 -11.60 19.46 12.61
CA ASP A 67 -12.37 18.26 12.94
C ASP A 67 -12.44 17.28 11.75
N VAL A 68 -11.88 16.09 11.92
CA VAL A 68 -11.87 14.99 10.94
C VAL A 68 -13.30 14.56 10.58
N GLU A 69 -14.24 14.64 11.52
CA GLU A 69 -15.67 14.37 11.30
C GLU A 69 -16.33 15.42 10.39
N SER A 70 -15.93 16.70 10.48
CA SER A 70 -16.44 17.77 9.61
C SER A 70 -15.94 17.66 8.16
N ARG A 71 -14.76 17.07 7.94
CA ARG A 71 -14.17 16.87 6.59
C ARG A 71 -14.87 15.77 5.80
N HIS A 72 -15.38 14.75 6.49
CA HIS A 72 -16.05 13.61 5.88
C HIS A 72 -17.56 13.81 5.79
N GLY A 73 -18.13 14.90 6.32
CA GLY A 73 -19.54 15.20 6.12
C GLY A 73 -19.86 15.41 4.64
N PHE A 74 -20.94 14.77 4.16
CA PHE A 74 -21.43 14.86 2.77
C PHE A 74 -21.47 16.32 2.24
N ALA A 75 -21.93 17.27 3.08
CA ALA A 75 -22.02 18.69 2.72
C ALA A 75 -20.68 19.38 2.44
N ALA A 76 -19.58 18.91 3.02
CA ALA A 76 -18.24 19.50 2.83
C ALA A 76 -17.49 18.91 1.61
N GLN A 77 -17.90 17.73 1.13
CA GLN A 77 -17.20 17.04 0.05
C GLN A 77 -17.30 17.77 -1.29
N ALA A 78 -18.46 18.35 -1.59
CA ALA A 78 -18.67 19.09 -2.83
C ALA A 78 -17.71 20.29 -2.96
N SER A 79 -17.54 21.09 -1.91
CA SER A 79 -16.63 22.25 -1.92
C SER A 79 -15.17 21.83 -1.99
N ARG A 80 -14.79 20.76 -1.27
CA ARG A 80 -13.46 20.17 -1.35
C ARG A 80 -13.11 19.70 -2.77
N ARG A 81 -13.99 18.93 -3.43
CA ARG A 81 -13.76 18.47 -4.82
C ARG A 81 -13.61 19.64 -5.78
N LYS A 82 -14.44 20.68 -5.64
CA LYS A 82 -14.32 21.90 -6.47
C LYS A 82 -12.95 22.60 -6.29
N LEU A 83 -12.42 22.68 -5.06
CA LEU A 83 -11.07 23.21 -4.81
C LEU A 83 -9.96 22.32 -5.38
N MET A 84 -10.04 20.99 -5.20
CA MET A 84 -9.08 20.05 -5.78
C MET A 84 -9.07 20.14 -7.32
N ALA A 85 -10.24 20.32 -7.93
CA ALA A 85 -10.35 20.52 -9.37
C ALA A 85 -9.61 21.79 -9.84
N GLN A 86 -9.68 22.89 -9.07
CA GLN A 86 -8.91 24.11 -9.37
C GLN A 86 -7.41 23.86 -9.33
N ALA A 87 -6.92 23.13 -8.31
CA ALA A 87 -5.51 22.77 -8.19
C ALA A 87 -5.05 21.89 -9.36
N ARG A 88 -5.79 20.81 -9.69
CA ARG A 88 -5.47 19.95 -10.84
C ARG A 88 -5.45 20.73 -12.15
N ASN A 89 -6.44 21.60 -12.40
CA ASN A 89 -6.47 22.41 -13.61
C ASN A 89 -5.32 23.43 -13.69
N TRP A 90 -4.91 24.00 -12.55
CA TRP A 90 -3.76 24.90 -12.51
C TRP A 90 -2.47 24.18 -12.87
N LEU A 91 -2.23 23.02 -12.25
CA LEU A 91 -1.08 22.16 -12.54
C LEU A 91 -1.07 21.75 -14.01
N LEU A 92 -2.21 21.27 -14.54
CA LEU A 92 -2.36 20.89 -15.93
C LEU A 92 -2.00 22.04 -16.88
N SER A 93 -2.57 23.23 -16.63
CA SER A 93 -2.37 24.40 -17.49
C SER A 93 -0.93 24.90 -17.48
N ALA A 94 -0.26 24.79 -16.34
CA ALA A 94 1.13 25.21 -16.19
C ALA A 94 2.13 24.19 -16.76
N ALA A 95 1.81 22.90 -16.72
CA ALA A 95 2.73 21.82 -17.08
C ALA A 95 2.52 21.27 -18.50
N LEU A 96 1.32 21.31 -19.06
CA LEU A 96 1.05 20.68 -20.37
C LEU A 96 1.77 21.42 -21.51
N ARG A 97 2.60 20.69 -22.27
CA ARG A 97 3.35 21.20 -23.42
C ARG A 97 2.79 20.67 -24.74
N PRO A 98 3.04 21.34 -25.89
CA PRO A 98 2.57 20.89 -27.21
C PRO A 98 3.09 19.51 -27.62
N TYR A 99 4.26 19.11 -27.13
CA TYR A 99 4.90 17.83 -27.45
C TYR A 99 4.45 16.66 -26.57
N HIS A 100 3.68 16.90 -25.49
CA HIS A 100 3.14 15.82 -24.67
C HIS A 100 2.11 15.01 -25.45
N SER A 101 2.27 13.68 -25.44
CA SER A 101 1.33 12.72 -26.05
C SER A 101 0.33 12.18 -25.03
N TRP A 102 0.74 12.06 -23.77
CA TRP A 102 -0.03 11.51 -22.66
C TRP A 102 0.13 12.41 -21.43
N VAL A 103 -0.85 12.33 -20.53
CA VAL A 103 -0.80 12.92 -19.20
C VAL A 103 -1.18 11.81 -18.21
N TYR A 104 -0.31 11.57 -17.25
CA TYR A 104 -0.52 10.58 -16.19
C TYR A 104 -0.71 11.30 -14.86
N TRP A 105 -1.92 11.24 -14.31
CA TRP A 105 -2.23 11.71 -12.97
C TRP A 105 -1.99 10.58 -11.98
N ARG A 106 -1.33 10.90 -10.87
CA ARG A 106 -1.05 9.95 -9.80
C ARG A 106 -1.06 10.65 -8.46
N ASP A 107 -1.78 10.10 -7.49
CA ASP A 107 -1.74 10.59 -6.12
C ASP A 107 -0.44 10.13 -5.41
N VAL A 108 0.02 10.92 -4.44
CA VAL A 108 1.34 10.75 -3.79
C VAL A 108 1.39 9.60 -2.78
N ASP A 109 0.21 9.13 -2.35
CA ASP A 109 -0.08 8.10 -1.36
C ASP A 109 -0.35 6.71 -1.99
N VAL A 110 -0.11 6.56 -3.30
CA VAL A 110 -0.05 5.23 -3.94
C VAL A 110 1.18 4.46 -3.42
N GLU A 111 0.92 3.40 -2.66
CA GLU A 111 1.88 2.55 -1.98
C GLU A 111 2.61 1.58 -2.91
N THR A 112 1.89 0.84 -3.77
CA THR A 112 2.49 -0.06 -4.77
C THR A 112 1.76 0.02 -6.11
N ALA A 113 2.52 -0.03 -7.20
CA ALA A 113 2.01 -0.13 -8.57
C ALA A 113 3.05 -0.86 -9.44
N PRO A 114 2.64 -1.56 -10.51
CA PRO A 114 3.60 -2.13 -11.44
C PRO A 114 4.50 -1.04 -12.03
N PHE A 115 5.79 -1.33 -12.15
CA PHE A 115 6.77 -0.40 -12.72
C PHE A 115 6.54 -0.11 -14.21
N THR A 116 5.82 -1.00 -14.87
CA THR A 116 5.37 -0.95 -16.26
C THR A 116 4.03 -0.23 -16.43
N ILE A 117 3.48 0.39 -15.39
CA ILE A 117 2.11 0.97 -15.43
C ILE A 117 1.88 1.95 -16.58
N LEU A 118 2.89 2.70 -17.00
CA LEU A 118 2.72 3.62 -18.14
C LEU A 118 2.52 2.81 -19.43
N GLU A 119 3.39 1.86 -19.70
CA GLU A 119 3.31 0.96 -20.86
C GLU A 119 2.04 0.11 -20.85
N ASP A 120 1.71 -0.44 -19.68
CA ASP A 120 0.57 -1.33 -19.47
C ASP A 120 -0.75 -0.62 -19.73
N LEU A 121 -0.86 0.66 -19.38
CA LEU A 121 -2.04 1.48 -19.69
C LEU A 121 -2.00 2.04 -21.12
N MET A 122 -0.83 2.44 -21.63
CA MET A 122 -0.67 3.01 -22.98
C MET A 122 -1.04 2.01 -24.08
N ARG A 123 -0.73 0.72 -23.91
CA ARG A 123 -0.98 -0.33 -24.92
C ARG A 123 -2.47 -0.54 -25.24
N HIS A 124 -3.38 -0.22 -24.29
CA HIS A 124 -4.83 -0.24 -24.53
C HIS A 124 -5.28 0.84 -25.52
N ASN A 125 -4.46 1.88 -25.71
CA ASN A 125 -4.68 2.95 -26.69
C ASN A 125 -6.04 3.68 -26.53
N LYS A 126 -6.54 3.79 -25.31
CA LYS A 126 -7.78 4.53 -24.98
C LYS A 126 -7.50 5.99 -24.72
N ASP A 127 -8.51 6.83 -24.85
CA ASP A 127 -8.34 8.28 -24.65
C ASP A 127 -8.20 8.61 -23.16
N VAL A 128 -8.93 7.90 -22.29
CA VAL A 128 -8.82 7.94 -20.83
C VAL A 128 -8.90 6.49 -20.31
N ILE A 129 -7.97 6.11 -19.45
CA ILE A 129 -7.91 4.79 -18.81
C ILE A 129 -7.48 4.91 -17.35
N VAL A 130 -8.13 4.12 -16.48
CA VAL A 130 -7.77 3.99 -15.06
C VAL A 130 -7.59 2.52 -14.64
N PRO A 131 -6.62 2.22 -13.77
CA PRO A 131 -6.55 0.94 -13.09
C PRO A 131 -7.59 0.87 -11.96
N ASN A 132 -7.81 -0.33 -11.42
CA ASN A 132 -8.53 -0.50 -10.18
C ASN A 132 -7.63 -0.15 -8.97
N VAL A 133 -8.21 0.40 -7.90
CA VAL A 133 -7.45 0.88 -6.73
C VAL A 133 -7.96 0.22 -5.47
N TRP A 134 -7.05 -0.49 -4.82
CA TRP A 134 -7.30 -1.23 -3.59
C TRP A 134 -6.40 -0.71 -2.47
N ARG A 135 -6.75 -1.04 -1.24
CA ARG A 135 -5.97 -0.70 -0.06
C ARG A 135 -5.66 -1.98 0.69
N PRO A 136 -4.39 -2.25 1.05
CA PRO A 136 -4.07 -3.35 1.93
C PRO A 136 -4.64 -3.02 3.31
N LEU A 137 -5.13 -4.03 4.00
CA LEU A 137 -5.56 -3.93 5.38
C LEU A 137 -4.75 -4.91 6.21
N PRO A 138 -4.63 -4.66 7.51
CA PRO A 138 -4.19 -5.69 8.41
C PRO A 138 -5.10 -6.93 8.36
N ASP A 139 -4.54 -8.10 8.68
CA ASP A 139 -5.26 -9.39 8.61
C ASP A 139 -6.55 -9.39 9.44
N TRP A 140 -6.55 -8.72 10.60
CA TRP A 140 -7.73 -8.62 11.47
C TRP A 140 -8.86 -7.76 10.89
N LEU A 141 -8.59 -6.94 9.87
CA LEU A 141 -9.57 -6.16 9.12
C LEU A 141 -9.91 -6.79 7.76
N GLY A 142 -9.44 -8.01 7.48
CA GLY A 142 -9.76 -8.74 6.25
C GLY A 142 -8.71 -8.61 5.15
N GLY A 143 -7.51 -8.08 5.44
CA GLY A 143 -6.33 -8.16 4.57
C GLY A 143 -6.30 -7.19 3.38
N GLU A 144 -7.43 -6.91 2.74
CA GLU A 144 -7.53 -5.96 1.64
C GLU A 144 -8.97 -5.45 1.46
N GLN A 145 -9.12 -4.25 0.90
CA GLN A 145 -10.43 -3.73 0.52
C GLN A 145 -10.37 -2.84 -0.72
N PRO A 146 -11.52 -2.66 -1.41
CA PRO A 146 -11.72 -1.58 -2.36
C PRO A 146 -11.42 -0.21 -1.73
N TYR A 147 -10.76 0.67 -2.49
CA TYR A 147 -10.42 2.02 -2.03
C TYR A 147 -11.15 3.10 -2.85
N ASP A 148 -10.93 3.13 -4.17
CA ASP A 148 -11.44 4.22 -5.01
C ASP A 148 -12.85 3.89 -5.56
N LEU A 149 -13.87 4.50 -4.98
CA LEU A 149 -15.26 4.36 -5.43
C LEU A 149 -15.66 5.38 -6.50
N ASN A 150 -14.75 6.24 -6.96
CA ASN A 150 -15.07 7.29 -7.95
C ASN A 150 -14.99 6.82 -9.40
N SER A 151 -14.50 5.59 -9.62
CA SER A 151 -14.49 4.94 -10.93
C SER A 151 -15.72 4.04 -11.05
N TRP A 152 -16.68 4.42 -11.89
CA TRP A 152 -17.98 3.75 -11.98
C TRP A 152 -18.64 3.92 -13.33
N GLN A 153 -19.55 3.01 -13.66
CA GLN A 153 -20.46 3.13 -14.81
C GLN A 153 -21.77 3.79 -14.38
N GLU A 154 -22.36 4.60 -15.24
CA GLU A 154 -23.60 5.31 -14.91
C GLU A 154 -24.78 4.33 -14.73
N SER A 155 -25.77 4.73 -13.92
CA SER A 155 -27.01 3.96 -13.71
C SER A 155 -28.25 4.80 -13.98
N GLU A 156 -29.36 4.15 -14.37
CA GLU A 156 -30.64 4.84 -14.57
C GLU A 156 -31.14 5.49 -13.27
N THR A 157 -30.92 4.84 -12.12
CA THR A 157 -31.32 5.36 -10.81
C THR A 157 -30.54 6.62 -10.43
N ALA A 158 -29.23 6.66 -10.72
CA ALA A 158 -28.40 7.83 -10.47
C ALA A 158 -28.78 9.00 -11.39
N LEU A 159 -29.13 8.73 -12.65
CA LEU A 159 -29.64 9.76 -13.56
C LEU A 159 -30.97 10.34 -13.07
N ALA A 160 -31.91 9.48 -12.66
CA ALA A 160 -33.18 9.93 -12.09
C ALA A 160 -32.98 10.76 -10.81
N LEU A 161 -32.05 10.36 -9.94
CA LEU A 161 -31.69 11.13 -8.75
C LEU A 161 -31.10 12.48 -9.15
N ALA A 162 -30.15 12.51 -10.10
CA ALA A 162 -29.51 13.74 -10.57
C ALA A 162 -30.52 14.79 -11.08
N ASP A 163 -31.59 14.35 -11.74
CA ASP A 163 -32.66 15.22 -12.24
C ASP A 163 -33.49 15.87 -11.11
N THR A 164 -33.50 15.30 -9.91
CA THR A 164 -34.19 15.89 -8.74
C THR A 164 -33.36 16.91 -7.96
N LEU A 165 -32.06 17.00 -8.23
CA LEU A 165 -31.13 17.84 -7.47
C LEU A 165 -30.99 19.24 -8.08
N ASP A 166 -30.73 20.23 -7.21
CA ASP A 166 -30.44 21.60 -7.61
C ASP A 166 -29.21 21.69 -8.53
N GLU A 167 -29.16 22.72 -9.39
CA GLU A 167 -28.11 22.91 -10.41
C GLU A 167 -26.69 22.78 -9.85
N ASP A 168 -26.42 23.38 -8.68
CA ASP A 168 -25.11 23.39 -8.04
C ASP A 168 -24.77 22.16 -7.20
N ALA A 169 -25.72 21.23 -7.04
CA ALA A 169 -25.54 20.01 -6.26
C ALA A 169 -24.47 19.11 -6.88
N VAL A 170 -23.73 18.40 -6.03
CA VAL A 170 -22.70 17.44 -6.43
C VAL A 170 -22.98 16.12 -5.72
N ILE A 171 -23.17 15.06 -6.50
CA ILE A 171 -23.22 13.69 -6.04
C ILE A 171 -21.79 13.28 -5.74
N VAL A 172 -21.59 12.68 -4.56
CA VAL A 172 -20.30 12.16 -4.11
C VAL A 172 -20.53 10.70 -3.74
N GLU A 173 -19.82 9.80 -4.42
CA GLU A 173 -19.95 8.37 -4.18
C GLU A 173 -19.42 7.94 -2.81
N GLY A 174 -19.95 6.82 -2.30
CA GLY A 174 -19.56 6.25 -1.01
C GLY A 174 -20.33 6.78 0.21
N TYR A 175 -21.36 7.61 -0.03
CA TYR A 175 -22.19 8.23 1.00
C TYR A 175 -23.60 7.66 1.02
N ALA A 176 -24.14 7.37 2.21
CA ALA A 176 -25.46 6.76 2.37
C ALA A 176 -26.61 7.68 1.95
N GLU A 177 -26.34 8.99 1.89
CA GLU A 177 -27.28 10.05 1.52
C GLU A 177 -27.85 9.85 0.11
N TYR A 178 -27.06 9.30 -0.82
CA TYR A 178 -27.48 9.08 -2.21
C TYR A 178 -27.28 7.62 -2.62
N ALA A 179 -28.40 6.89 -2.77
CA ALA A 179 -28.39 5.55 -3.33
C ALA A 179 -28.30 5.62 -4.87
N THR A 180 -27.08 5.69 -5.40
CA THR A 180 -26.82 5.82 -6.84
C THR A 180 -26.92 4.48 -7.58
N TRP A 181 -26.72 3.34 -6.91
CA TRP A 181 -26.72 1.99 -7.50
C TRP A 181 -25.79 1.83 -8.72
N ARG A 182 -24.72 2.61 -8.76
CA ARG A 182 -23.72 2.53 -9.83
C ARG A 182 -22.84 1.29 -9.64
N PRO A 183 -22.48 0.57 -10.73
CA PRO A 183 -21.41 -0.41 -10.66
C PRO A 183 -20.09 0.32 -10.49
N HIS A 184 -19.44 0.15 -9.32
CA HIS A 184 -18.10 0.68 -9.08
C HIS A 184 -17.04 -0.31 -9.55
N LEU A 185 -16.03 0.19 -10.27
CA LEU A 185 -14.88 -0.58 -10.75
C LEU A 185 -14.21 -1.36 -9.62
N ALA A 186 -14.15 -0.75 -8.44
CA ALA A 186 -13.57 -1.29 -7.22
C ALA A 186 -14.12 -2.67 -6.82
N TYR A 187 -15.43 -2.87 -6.98
CA TYR A 187 -16.11 -4.12 -6.60
C TYR A 187 -16.09 -5.21 -7.67
N LEU A 188 -15.58 -4.91 -8.87
CA LEU A 188 -15.57 -5.84 -10.01
C LEU A 188 -14.27 -6.64 -10.12
N ARG A 189 -13.33 -6.46 -9.18
CA ARG A 189 -12.08 -7.21 -9.17
C ARG A 189 -12.32 -8.69 -8.88
N ASP A 190 -11.90 -9.51 -9.83
CA ASP A 190 -11.52 -10.91 -9.64
C ASP A 190 -9.97 -11.00 -9.61
N PRO A 191 -9.34 -11.51 -8.53
CA PRO A 191 -7.89 -11.72 -8.47
C PRO A 191 -7.33 -12.66 -9.54
N TYR A 192 -8.17 -13.52 -10.13
CA TYR A 192 -7.80 -14.42 -11.23
C TYR A 192 -8.30 -13.93 -12.59
N GLY A 193 -8.90 -12.75 -12.64
CA GLY A 193 -9.40 -12.14 -13.86
C GLY A 193 -8.29 -11.66 -14.78
N ASP A 194 -8.64 -11.47 -16.05
CA ASP A 194 -7.71 -10.94 -17.05
C ASP A 194 -7.37 -9.47 -16.76
N PRO A 195 -6.09 -9.12 -16.47
CA PRO A 195 -5.70 -7.73 -16.23
C PRO A 195 -5.98 -6.81 -17.43
N ASP A 196 -6.15 -7.37 -18.62
CA ASP A 196 -6.42 -6.63 -19.85
C ASP A 196 -7.90 -6.39 -20.09
N MET A 197 -8.78 -6.93 -19.23
CA MET A 197 -10.21 -6.72 -19.35
C MET A 197 -10.52 -5.22 -19.26
N GLU A 198 -11.23 -4.70 -20.24
CA GLU A 198 -11.65 -3.30 -20.29
C GLU A 198 -13.14 -3.20 -19.95
N MET A 199 -13.48 -2.18 -19.18
CA MET A 199 -14.87 -1.82 -18.90
C MET A 199 -15.09 -0.34 -19.24
N GLU A 200 -16.14 -0.02 -19.99
CA GLU A 200 -16.54 1.38 -20.16
C GLU A 200 -17.07 1.94 -18.84
N ILE A 201 -16.59 3.12 -18.47
CA ILE A 201 -16.98 3.83 -17.26
C ILE A 201 -17.33 5.28 -17.60
N ASP A 202 -18.08 5.92 -16.71
CA ASP A 202 -18.56 7.30 -16.87
C ASP A 202 -17.96 8.22 -15.81
N GLY A 203 -17.80 7.73 -14.57
CA GLY A 203 -17.01 8.35 -13.52
C GLY A 203 -15.57 7.81 -13.51
N VAL A 204 -14.62 8.69 -13.23
CA VAL A 204 -13.19 8.38 -13.14
C VAL A 204 -12.67 8.87 -11.80
N GLY A 205 -11.94 8.02 -11.09
CA GLY A 205 -11.27 8.42 -9.85
C GLY A 205 -9.88 9.02 -10.03
N GLY A 206 -9.46 9.83 -9.06
CA GLY A 206 -8.28 10.69 -9.15
C GLY A 206 -6.93 10.03 -8.88
N VAL A 207 -6.92 8.80 -8.35
CA VAL A 207 -5.71 8.16 -7.81
C VAL A 207 -4.70 7.81 -8.89
N SER A 208 -5.18 7.32 -10.04
CA SER A 208 -4.33 7.02 -11.18
C SER A 208 -5.11 7.14 -12.50
N ILE A 209 -4.76 8.12 -13.32
CA ILE A 209 -5.44 8.37 -14.60
C ILE A 209 -4.38 8.51 -15.69
N LEU A 210 -4.40 7.64 -16.70
CA LEU A 210 -3.69 7.91 -17.93
C LEU A 210 -4.67 8.43 -18.98
N ALA A 211 -4.38 9.59 -19.55
CA ALA A 211 -5.19 10.16 -20.61
C ALA A 211 -4.32 10.71 -21.74
N LYS A 212 -4.80 10.61 -22.98
CA LYS A 212 -4.13 11.22 -24.13
C LYS A 212 -4.16 12.73 -23.97
N ALA A 213 -3.03 13.39 -24.22
CA ALA A 213 -2.92 14.83 -24.06
C ALA A 213 -3.89 15.62 -24.96
N LYS A 214 -4.34 15.04 -26.09
CA LYS A 214 -5.39 15.62 -26.95
C LYS A 214 -6.73 15.84 -26.22
N VAL A 215 -7.05 15.01 -25.22
CA VAL A 215 -8.29 15.10 -24.44
C VAL A 215 -8.33 16.45 -23.73
N PHE A 216 -7.25 16.78 -23.02
CA PHE A 216 -7.10 18.08 -22.35
C PHE A 216 -7.03 19.25 -23.33
N ARG A 217 -6.24 19.13 -24.41
CA ARG A 217 -6.13 20.19 -25.44
C ARG A 217 -7.45 20.51 -26.15
N SER A 218 -8.39 19.57 -26.16
CA SER A 218 -9.72 19.79 -26.73
C SER A 218 -10.70 20.48 -25.78
N GLY A 219 -10.34 20.67 -24.51
CA GLY A 219 -11.15 21.37 -23.51
C GLY A 219 -11.70 20.48 -22.37
N VAL A 220 -11.44 19.17 -22.39
CA VAL A 220 -11.77 18.32 -21.24
C VAL A 220 -10.85 18.67 -20.07
N HIS A 221 -11.42 18.89 -18.90
CA HIS A 221 -10.71 19.34 -17.70
C HIS A 221 -11.46 18.85 -16.45
N PHE A 222 -10.92 19.13 -15.25
CA PHE A 222 -11.56 18.78 -13.98
C PHE A 222 -12.57 19.87 -13.60
N PRO A 223 -13.90 19.66 -13.66
CA PRO A 223 -14.83 20.76 -13.42
C PRO A 223 -14.75 21.25 -11.97
N ALA A 224 -14.41 22.52 -11.78
CA ALA A 224 -14.41 23.20 -10.47
C ALA A 224 -15.79 23.75 -10.08
N PHE A 225 -16.83 23.25 -10.75
CA PHE A 225 -18.24 23.58 -10.61
C PHE A 225 -19.05 22.30 -10.80
N SER A 226 -20.36 22.33 -10.54
CA SER A 226 -21.20 21.16 -10.80
C SER A 226 -21.37 20.96 -12.31
N PHE A 227 -20.86 19.84 -12.82
CA PHE A 227 -21.02 19.40 -14.19
C PHE A 227 -21.76 18.06 -14.19
N GLN A 228 -23.01 18.06 -14.69
CA GLN A 228 -23.90 16.90 -14.60
C GLN A 228 -23.97 16.31 -13.18
N LYS A 229 -24.07 17.18 -12.16
CA LYS A 229 -24.06 16.84 -10.73
C LYS A 229 -22.76 16.21 -10.22
N HIS A 230 -21.64 16.39 -10.91
CA HIS A 230 -20.32 15.91 -10.48
C HIS A 230 -19.31 17.04 -10.54
N ALA A 231 -18.18 16.86 -9.86
CA ALA A 231 -17.07 17.80 -9.91
C ALA A 231 -15.76 17.01 -10.07
N GLU A 232 -14.66 17.73 -10.30
CA GLU A 232 -13.31 17.17 -10.27
C GLU A 232 -13.12 15.98 -11.24
N THR A 233 -12.74 14.80 -10.77
CA THR A 233 -12.35 13.64 -11.60
C THR A 233 -13.55 12.91 -12.19
N GLU A 234 -14.65 12.77 -11.44
CA GLU A 234 -15.91 12.22 -11.97
C GLU A 234 -16.52 13.15 -13.03
N GLY A 235 -16.45 14.46 -12.80
CA GLY A 235 -16.84 15.46 -13.79
C GLY A 235 -15.98 15.42 -15.05
N PHE A 236 -14.68 15.15 -14.90
CA PHE A 236 -13.75 14.93 -16.01
C PHE A 236 -14.14 13.69 -16.84
N GLY A 237 -14.45 12.57 -16.19
CA GLY A 237 -14.94 11.35 -16.85
C GLY A 237 -16.20 11.60 -17.68
N LYS A 238 -17.22 12.23 -17.07
CA LYS A 238 -18.46 12.60 -17.76
C LYS A 238 -18.24 13.54 -18.93
N MET A 239 -17.37 14.53 -18.76
CA MET A 239 -17.05 15.48 -19.82
C MET A 239 -16.36 14.79 -20.99
N ALA A 240 -15.40 13.90 -20.71
CA ALA A 240 -14.73 13.10 -21.74
C ALA A 240 -15.73 12.24 -22.54
N ARG A 241 -16.65 11.54 -21.85
CA ARG A 241 -17.72 10.75 -22.49
C ARG A 241 -18.64 11.62 -23.35
N LEU A 242 -19.05 12.79 -22.85
CA LEU A 242 -19.90 13.72 -23.59
C LEU A 242 -19.22 14.20 -24.89
N MET A 243 -17.91 14.47 -24.82
CA MET A 243 -17.06 14.83 -25.94
C MET A 243 -16.67 13.64 -26.85
N LYS A 244 -17.27 12.47 -26.64
CA LYS A 244 -17.09 11.25 -27.45
C LYS A 244 -15.69 10.65 -27.38
N TYR A 245 -14.98 10.88 -26.28
CA TYR A 245 -13.76 10.15 -25.97
C TYR A 245 -14.06 8.80 -25.32
N THR A 246 -13.17 7.86 -25.53
CA THR A 246 -13.19 6.57 -24.83
C THR A 246 -12.71 6.75 -23.39
N VAL A 247 -13.51 6.27 -22.43
CA VAL A 247 -13.18 6.28 -21.00
C VAL A 247 -13.38 4.87 -20.49
N VAL A 248 -12.30 4.24 -20.03
CA VAL A 248 -12.32 2.84 -19.59
C VAL A 248 -11.64 2.66 -18.24
N GLY A 249 -12.09 1.65 -17.51
CA GLY A 249 -11.42 1.13 -16.32
C GLY A 249 -10.93 -0.30 -16.56
N LEU A 250 -9.86 -0.69 -15.87
CA LEU A 250 -9.37 -2.06 -15.84
C LEU A 250 -9.72 -2.69 -14.48
N PRO A 251 -10.76 -3.53 -14.36
CA PRO A 251 -11.24 -4.04 -13.07
C PRO A 251 -10.22 -4.97 -12.38
N HIS A 252 -9.38 -5.67 -13.14
CA HIS A 252 -8.44 -6.66 -12.60
C HIS A 252 -6.99 -6.16 -12.53
N TYR A 253 -6.66 -5.04 -13.19
CA TYR A 253 -5.35 -4.41 -13.08
C TYR A 253 -5.33 -3.47 -11.87
N VAL A 254 -4.63 -3.87 -10.81
CA VAL A 254 -4.73 -3.22 -9.50
C VAL A 254 -3.48 -2.45 -9.14
N ILE A 255 -3.69 -1.25 -8.59
CA ILE A 255 -2.69 -0.52 -7.81
C ILE A 255 -3.15 -0.38 -6.36
N TRP A 256 -2.20 -0.14 -5.46
CA TRP A 256 -2.43 -0.14 -4.03
C TRP A 256 -2.20 1.24 -3.43
N HIS A 257 -3.22 1.74 -2.74
CA HIS A 257 -3.16 2.94 -1.94
C HIS A 257 -2.66 2.63 -0.54
N LEU A 258 -1.91 3.55 0.09
CA LEU A 258 -1.43 3.41 1.45
C LEU A 258 -2.59 3.17 2.45
N TYR A 259 -2.37 2.28 3.41
CA TYR A 259 -3.22 2.15 4.58
C TYR A 259 -2.91 3.23 5.62
N GLU A 260 -3.91 4.07 5.91
CA GLU A 260 -3.87 5.02 7.02
C GLU A 260 -4.72 4.47 8.17
N PRO A 261 -4.10 4.05 9.29
CA PRO A 261 -4.83 3.52 10.43
C PRO A 261 -5.73 4.59 11.06
N SER A 262 -6.98 4.20 11.38
CA SER A 262 -7.86 5.02 12.23
C SER A 262 -7.37 5.05 13.68
N VAL A 263 -7.92 5.95 14.50
CA VAL A 263 -7.60 6.01 15.93
C VAL A 263 -7.89 4.67 16.63
N ASP A 264 -8.98 3.99 16.26
CA ASP A 264 -9.33 2.69 16.82
C ASP A 264 -8.39 1.58 16.31
N ASP A 265 -7.94 1.66 15.06
CA ASP A 265 -6.93 0.74 14.53
C ASP A 265 -5.60 0.86 15.27
N VAL A 266 -5.16 2.10 15.56
CA VAL A 266 -3.94 2.35 16.34
C VAL A 266 -4.04 1.73 17.73
N ARG A 267 -5.17 1.93 18.41
CA ARG A 267 -5.41 1.33 19.73
C ARG A 267 -5.38 -0.19 19.68
N HIS A 268 -6.01 -0.79 18.67
CA HIS A 268 -6.01 -2.24 18.52
C HIS A 268 -4.60 -2.80 18.21
N MET A 269 -3.82 -2.11 17.39
CA MET A 269 -2.42 -2.47 17.13
C MET A 269 -1.56 -2.41 18.38
N GLU A 270 -1.75 -1.40 19.24
CA GLU A 270 -1.07 -1.29 20.52
C GLU A 270 -1.42 -2.45 21.47
N GLU A 271 -2.70 -2.85 21.53
CA GLU A 271 -3.17 -3.99 22.32
C GLU A 271 -2.53 -5.31 21.83
N MET A 272 -2.55 -5.57 20.52
CA MET A 272 -1.91 -6.77 19.94
C MET A 272 -0.40 -6.80 20.17
N GLU A 273 0.29 -5.67 20.11
CA GLU A 273 1.72 -5.59 20.40
C GLU A 273 2.00 -5.93 21.87
N GLN A 274 1.17 -5.44 22.79
CA GLN A 274 1.28 -5.77 24.22
C GLN A 274 1.06 -7.27 24.47
N GLU A 275 0.04 -7.87 23.83
CA GLU A 275 -0.22 -9.30 23.90
C GLU A 275 0.93 -10.12 23.31
N ARG A 276 1.49 -9.72 22.16
CA ARG A 276 2.65 -10.36 21.54
C ARG A 276 3.86 -10.35 22.47
N VAL A 277 4.19 -9.19 23.04
CA VAL A 277 5.31 -9.06 23.98
C VAL A 277 5.08 -9.89 25.24
N ALA A 278 3.85 -9.98 25.73
CA ALA A 278 3.50 -10.82 26.88
C ALA A 278 3.66 -12.32 26.55
N HIS A 279 3.16 -12.76 25.39
CA HIS A 279 3.29 -14.14 24.92
C HIS A 279 4.75 -14.53 24.66
N GLU A 280 5.55 -13.65 24.05
CA GLU A 280 6.99 -13.88 23.86
C GLU A 280 7.74 -14.02 25.19
N LYS A 281 7.38 -13.22 26.21
CA LYS A 281 7.94 -13.36 27.57
C LYS A 281 7.54 -14.70 28.19
N GLU A 282 6.27 -15.09 28.10
CA GLU A 282 5.79 -16.38 28.63
C GLU A 282 6.48 -17.56 27.95
N GLU A 283 6.64 -17.52 26.62
CA GLU A 283 7.37 -18.54 25.86
C GLU A 283 8.85 -18.61 26.24
N GLN A 284 9.50 -17.45 26.45
CA GLN A 284 10.88 -17.42 26.95
C GLN A 284 10.99 -17.99 28.37
N GLU A 285 10.02 -17.70 29.26
CA GLU A 285 9.97 -18.25 30.60
C GLU A 285 9.72 -19.77 30.60
N LYS A 286 8.81 -20.25 29.76
CA LYS A 286 8.58 -21.69 29.53
C LYS A 286 9.85 -22.38 29.06
N LYS A 287 10.53 -21.83 28.03
CA LYS A 287 11.81 -22.39 27.53
C LYS A 287 12.89 -22.40 28.60
N LYS A 288 13.03 -21.33 29.40
CA LYS A 288 13.98 -21.28 30.53
C LYS A 288 13.64 -22.33 31.60
N LYS A 289 12.36 -22.50 31.92
CA LYS A 289 11.90 -23.50 32.90
C LYS A 289 12.14 -24.92 32.41
N GLU A 290 11.83 -25.22 31.15
CA GLU A 290 12.12 -26.51 30.52
C GLU A 290 13.62 -26.81 30.48
N GLN A 291 14.44 -25.81 30.15
CA GLN A 291 15.89 -25.95 30.16
C GLN A 291 16.41 -26.22 31.58
N ARG A 292 15.92 -25.49 32.59
CA ARG A 292 16.25 -25.74 33.99
C ARG A 292 15.85 -27.15 34.44
N ILE A 293 14.66 -27.62 34.07
CA ILE A 293 14.21 -28.99 34.37
C ILE A 293 15.12 -30.01 33.67
N LYS A 294 15.47 -29.81 32.40
CA LYS A 294 16.40 -30.69 31.67
C LYS A 294 17.78 -30.73 32.34
N ASP A 295 18.30 -29.60 32.76
CA ASP A 295 19.60 -29.50 33.45
C ASP A 295 19.54 -30.20 34.82
N GLU A 296 18.46 -30.02 35.58
CA GLU A 296 18.22 -30.71 36.86
C GLU A 296 18.11 -32.24 36.66
N PHE A 297 17.37 -32.71 35.65
CA PHE A 297 17.28 -34.13 35.31
C PHE A 297 18.63 -34.72 34.83
N GLN A 298 19.40 -33.97 34.03
CA GLN A 298 20.73 -34.41 33.60
C GLN A 298 21.70 -34.53 34.78
N ASN A 299 21.64 -33.58 35.72
CA ASN A 299 22.45 -33.63 36.93
C ASN A 299 22.05 -34.82 37.82
N ALA A 300 20.75 -35.03 38.03
CA ALA A 300 20.24 -36.19 38.78
C ALA A 300 20.66 -37.53 38.14
N ASN A 301 20.62 -37.65 36.80
CA ASN A 301 21.10 -38.84 36.10
C ASN A 301 22.62 -39.05 36.25
N LYS A 302 23.42 -37.97 36.23
CA LYS A 302 24.87 -38.06 36.48
C LYS A 302 25.18 -38.49 37.90
N GLU A 303 24.42 -38.01 38.88
CA GLU A 303 24.53 -38.45 40.28
C GLU A 303 24.15 -39.92 40.44
N TRP A 304 23.02 -40.34 39.85
CA TRP A 304 22.60 -41.74 39.83
C TRP A 304 23.63 -42.68 39.19
N GLU A 305 24.25 -42.30 38.07
CA GLU A 305 25.32 -43.09 37.44
C GLU A 305 26.56 -43.20 38.33
N LYS A 306 26.93 -42.13 39.06
CA LYS A 306 28.02 -42.19 40.05
C LYS A 306 27.69 -43.13 41.20
N ASP A 307 26.48 -43.07 41.72
CA ASP A 307 26.00 -43.92 42.81
C ASP A 307 25.92 -45.40 42.38
N LYS A 308 25.52 -45.65 41.13
CA LYS A 308 25.53 -47.00 40.56
C LYS A 308 26.95 -47.54 40.44
N GLN A 309 27.91 -46.71 40.03
CA GLN A 309 29.33 -47.09 39.93
C GLN A 309 29.96 -47.38 41.30
N SER A 310 29.65 -46.59 42.33
CA SER A 310 30.13 -46.84 43.70
C SER A 310 29.55 -48.12 44.29
N ILE A 311 28.26 -48.41 44.10
CA ILE A 311 27.63 -49.67 44.53
C ILE A 311 28.24 -50.89 43.81
N SER A 312 28.57 -50.78 42.52
CA SER A 312 29.28 -51.87 41.82
C SER A 312 30.71 -52.09 42.33
N LYS A 313 31.43 -51.02 42.72
CA LYS A 313 32.76 -51.12 43.34
C LYS A 313 32.72 -51.73 44.74
N GLU A 314 31.68 -51.44 45.53
CA GLU A 314 31.47 -52.09 46.82
C GLU A 314 31.15 -53.59 46.68
N LYS A 315 30.43 -53.99 45.62
CA LYS A 315 30.17 -55.41 45.32
C LYS A 315 31.42 -56.18 44.89
N GLU A 316 32.40 -55.52 44.25
CA GLU A 316 33.72 -56.10 43.97
C GLU A 316 34.59 -56.26 45.23
N TYR A 317 34.44 -55.38 46.22
CA TYR A 317 35.20 -55.43 47.48
C TYR A 317 34.72 -56.52 48.47
N HIS A 318 33.58 -57.15 48.21
CA HIS A 318 33.01 -58.24 49.01
C HIS A 318 33.04 -59.60 48.31
N GLN A 319 34.07 -59.89 47.50
CA GLN A 319 34.50 -61.26 47.25
C GLN A 319 35.58 -61.66 48.27
N PRO A 320 35.43 -62.74 49.04
CA PRO A 320 36.47 -63.17 49.97
C PRO A 320 37.61 -63.86 49.21
N ASP A 321 38.79 -63.24 49.22
CA ASP A 321 40.05 -63.82 48.72
C ASP A 321 40.45 -65.04 49.56
N SER A 322 40.16 -66.23 49.05
CA SER A 322 40.93 -67.42 49.40
C SER A 322 42.14 -67.50 48.48
N LEU A 323 43.36 -67.36 49.01
CA LEU A 323 44.55 -68.16 48.67
C LEU A 323 45.81 -67.60 49.34
N LEU A 324 46.26 -68.29 50.41
CA LEU A 324 47.62 -68.17 50.93
C LEU A 324 48.22 -69.56 51.24
N SER A 325 49.46 -69.72 50.79
CA SER A 325 50.48 -70.72 51.15
C SER A 325 50.60 -71.98 50.28
N LYS A 326 51.72 -72.05 49.54
CA LYS A 326 52.88 -72.88 49.92
C LYS A 326 54.09 -72.51 49.09
N GLN A 327 55.12 -72.04 49.78
CA GLN A 327 56.46 -71.80 49.28
C GLN A 327 57.37 -72.98 49.67
N GLN A 328 58.42 -73.19 48.86
CA GLN A 328 59.67 -73.92 49.13
C GLN A 328 59.68 -75.45 48.94
N ALA A 329 60.41 -75.92 47.92
CA ALA A 329 61.84 -76.23 48.04
C ALA A 329 62.37 -76.94 46.78
N LYS A 330 63.49 -76.45 46.23
CA LYS A 330 64.74 -77.19 45.98
C LYS A 330 65.52 -76.60 44.82
N HIS A 331 66.68 -76.05 45.17
CA HIS A 331 67.80 -75.85 44.28
C HIS A 331 68.79 -77.01 44.48
N ILE A 332 69.33 -77.52 43.35
CA ILE A 332 70.66 -78.15 43.13
C ILE A 332 70.82 -79.66 43.40
N HIS A 333 71.06 -80.43 42.32
CA HIS A 333 72.33 -81.18 42.15
C HIS A 333 72.64 -81.51 40.67
N LYS A 334 73.91 -81.30 40.28
CA LYS A 334 74.56 -81.77 39.04
C LYS A 334 74.92 -83.25 39.17
N GLY A 335 74.88 -83.98 38.05
CA GLY A 335 75.35 -85.35 37.88
C GLY A 335 74.79 -85.92 36.60
#